data_AF-A0A7V2XSM0-F1
#
_entry.id   AF-A0A7V2XSM0-F1
#
_cell.length_a   1.000
_cell.length_b   1.000
_cell.length_c   1.000
_cell.angle_alpha   90.00
_cell.angle_beta   90.00
_cell.angle_gamma   90.00
#
_symmetry.space_group_name_H-M   'P 1'
#
loop_
_entity.id
_entity.type
_entity.pdbx_description
1 polymer ?
#
loop_
_entity_poly.entity_id
_entity_poly.type
_entity_poly.pdbx_seq_one_letter_code
_entity_poly.pdbx_strand_id
1 'polypeptide(L)'
;MINACPVLAMALAAQVGGEGGGEARPLAAAFFASGTVLAIAAAVFACGLALQLVTVLLVPGITQRGADRVQQSPYRALGVGVAALVILILLAKAAGRAQGLVVIVLPAGVLLLLGGLAAIAQDLGRRIFALAGRSGSRLGRILAGWALFLLAAATPYLGWFVVGPILLALGIGGFLLSLLARPAGGKAAAETPVAAPTGAPAGGGTGA
;
A
#
# COMPACT_ATOMS: atom_id res chain seq x y z
N MET A 1 26.53 -7.80 2.61
CA MET A 1 26.43 -9.25 2.89
C MET A 1 25.25 -9.89 2.11
N ILE A 2 25.17 -9.74 0.79
CA ILE A 2 24.09 -10.31 -0.05
C ILE A 2 24.71 -10.79 -1.39
N ASN A 3 25.55 -11.83 -1.34
CA ASN A 3 26.11 -12.42 -2.58
C ASN A 3 26.31 -13.94 -2.51
N ALA A 4 25.79 -14.63 -1.49
CA ALA A 4 25.94 -16.08 -1.34
C ALA A 4 24.86 -16.90 -2.10
N CYS A 5 23.78 -16.25 -2.55
CA CYS A 5 22.63 -16.95 -3.13
C CYS A 5 22.87 -17.55 -4.55
N PRO A 6 23.62 -16.91 -5.49
CA PRO A 6 23.76 -17.48 -6.83
C PRO A 6 24.72 -18.69 -6.86
N VAL A 7 25.71 -18.73 -6.00
CA VAL A 7 26.72 -19.82 -5.96
C VAL A 7 26.11 -21.11 -5.42
N LEU A 8 25.23 -21.02 -4.42
CA LEU A 8 24.55 -22.18 -3.84
C LEU A 8 23.52 -22.78 -4.82
N ALA A 9 22.87 -21.92 -5.63
CA ALA A 9 21.96 -22.37 -6.69
C ALA A 9 22.71 -23.09 -7.83
N MET A 10 23.90 -22.61 -8.21
CA MET A 10 24.74 -23.28 -9.20
C MET A 10 25.30 -24.63 -8.70
N ALA A 11 25.70 -24.71 -7.44
CA ALA A 11 26.20 -25.95 -6.83
C ALA A 11 25.10 -27.02 -6.72
N LEU A 12 23.86 -26.64 -6.40
CA LEU A 12 22.73 -27.56 -6.38
C LEU A 12 22.34 -28.03 -7.79
N ALA A 13 22.37 -27.13 -8.79
CA ALA A 13 22.08 -27.48 -10.17
C ALA A 13 23.10 -28.47 -10.76
N ALA A 14 24.37 -28.38 -10.33
CA ALA A 14 25.42 -29.31 -10.73
C ALA A 14 25.24 -30.72 -10.13
N GLN A 15 24.68 -30.83 -8.93
CA GLN A 15 24.42 -32.12 -8.25
C GLN A 15 23.25 -32.92 -8.86
N VAL A 16 22.28 -32.25 -9.48
CA VAL A 16 21.09 -32.91 -10.07
C VAL A 16 21.38 -33.46 -11.49
N GLY A 17 22.58 -33.20 -12.04
CA GLY A 17 22.99 -33.66 -13.38
C GLY A 17 23.45 -35.11 -13.49
N GLY A 18 23.47 -35.88 -12.39
CA GLY A 18 23.94 -37.27 -12.35
C GLY A 18 22.90 -38.28 -12.81
N GLU A 19 22.92 -38.61 -14.10
CA GLU A 19 22.54 -39.89 -14.72
C GLU A 19 21.28 -40.62 -14.23
N GLY A 20 20.13 -40.37 -14.87
CA GLY A 20 19.03 -41.35 -14.94
C GLY A 20 17.61 -40.76 -14.91
N GLY A 21 16.95 -40.71 -16.08
CA GLY A 21 15.48 -40.60 -16.18
C GLY A 21 14.96 -39.29 -16.78
N GLY A 22 14.53 -39.34 -18.05
CA GLY A 22 13.97 -38.21 -18.81
C GLY A 22 12.71 -37.55 -18.25
N GLU A 23 12.12 -38.09 -17.18
CA GLU A 23 10.90 -37.58 -16.55
C GLU A 23 11.15 -36.70 -15.30
N ALA A 24 12.37 -36.66 -14.74
CA ALA A 24 12.68 -35.84 -13.56
C ALA A 24 12.98 -34.36 -13.89
N ARG A 25 13.31 -34.05 -15.15
CA ARG A 25 13.63 -32.70 -15.63
C ARG A 25 12.47 -31.69 -15.59
N PRO A 26 11.21 -32.03 -15.95
CA PRO A 26 10.11 -31.06 -15.89
C PRO A 26 9.76 -30.64 -14.46
N LEU A 27 9.89 -31.54 -13.47
CA LEU A 27 9.59 -31.22 -12.08
C LEU A 27 10.64 -30.27 -11.49
N ALA A 28 11.94 -30.54 -11.70
CA ALA A 28 13.00 -29.64 -11.24
C ALA A 28 12.89 -28.23 -11.86
N ALA A 29 12.60 -28.13 -13.17
CA ALA A 29 12.38 -26.85 -13.84
C ALA A 29 11.18 -26.08 -13.29
N ALA A 30 10.08 -26.78 -12.97
CA ALA A 30 8.90 -26.17 -12.34
C ALA A 30 9.18 -25.64 -10.93
N PHE A 31 9.97 -26.37 -10.12
CA PHE A 31 10.38 -25.91 -8.79
C PHE A 31 11.30 -24.66 -8.88
N PHE A 32 12.28 -24.64 -9.78
CA PHE A 32 13.14 -23.45 -9.96
C PHE A 32 12.36 -22.23 -10.49
N ALA A 33 11.39 -22.43 -11.39
CA ALA A 33 10.48 -21.37 -11.84
C ALA A 33 9.63 -20.82 -10.70
N SER A 34 9.10 -21.68 -9.83
CA SER A 34 8.32 -21.25 -8.66
C SER A 34 9.17 -20.47 -7.64
N GLY A 35 10.40 -20.92 -7.36
CA GLY A 35 11.31 -20.27 -6.42
C GLY A 35 11.75 -18.86 -6.87
N THR A 36 12.03 -18.68 -8.16
CA THR A 36 12.40 -17.38 -8.74
C THR A 36 11.23 -16.39 -8.71
N VAL A 37 10.01 -16.83 -9.03
CA VAL A 37 8.81 -15.99 -8.93
C VAL A 37 8.58 -15.55 -7.48
N LEU A 38 8.72 -16.46 -6.51
CA LEU A 38 8.55 -16.15 -5.10
C LEU A 38 9.62 -15.17 -4.58
N ALA A 39 10.87 -15.34 -5.01
CA ALA A 39 11.97 -14.45 -4.66
C ALA A 39 11.78 -13.04 -5.26
N ILE A 40 11.36 -12.94 -6.52
CA ILE A 40 11.05 -11.65 -7.16
C ILE A 40 9.87 -10.98 -6.44
N ALA A 41 8.79 -11.73 -6.16
CA ALA A 41 7.65 -11.19 -5.43
C ALA A 41 8.05 -10.70 -4.04
N ALA A 42 8.86 -11.45 -3.29
CA ALA A 42 9.37 -11.05 -1.99
C ALA A 42 10.26 -9.79 -2.08
N ALA A 43 11.12 -9.70 -3.10
CA ALA A 43 11.98 -8.52 -3.32
C ALA A 43 11.16 -7.27 -3.68
N VAL A 44 10.19 -7.40 -4.58
CA VAL A 44 9.27 -6.32 -4.96
C VAL A 44 8.45 -5.88 -3.74
N PHE A 45 7.98 -6.82 -2.94
CA PHE A 45 7.24 -6.56 -1.72
C PHE A 45 8.09 -5.83 -0.68
N ALA A 46 9.31 -6.30 -0.42
CA ALA A 46 10.25 -5.68 0.51
C ALA A 46 10.63 -4.26 0.06
N CYS A 47 10.90 -4.07 -1.23
CA CYS A 47 11.20 -2.76 -1.82
C CYS A 47 9.99 -1.81 -1.71
N GLY A 48 8.79 -2.31 -2.04
CA GLY A 48 7.54 -1.55 -1.90
C GLY A 48 7.29 -1.15 -0.45
N LEU A 49 7.49 -2.06 0.51
CA LEU A 49 7.35 -1.80 1.95
C LEU A 49 8.38 -0.79 2.46
N ALA A 50 9.63 -0.87 2.01
CA ALA A 50 10.67 0.10 2.33
C ALA A 50 10.32 1.49 1.79
N LEU A 51 9.95 1.61 0.51
CA LEU A 51 9.51 2.89 -0.07
C LEU A 51 8.27 3.44 0.64
N GLN A 52 7.36 2.56 1.06
CA GLN A 52 6.18 2.93 1.83
C GLN A 52 6.55 3.58 3.16
N LEU A 53 7.43 2.93 3.92
CA LEU A 53 7.88 3.42 5.21
C LEU A 53 8.53 4.79 5.05
N VAL A 54 9.41 4.93 4.05
CA VAL A 54 10.02 6.21 3.70
C VAL A 54 8.94 7.25 3.39
N THR A 55 7.95 6.94 2.55
CA THR A 55 6.87 7.86 2.19
C THR A 55 6.01 8.26 3.39
N VAL A 56 5.71 7.32 4.28
CA VAL A 56 4.96 7.56 5.53
C VAL A 56 5.75 8.44 6.49
N LEU A 57 7.09 8.29 6.53
CA LEU A 57 7.97 9.13 7.32
C LEU A 57 8.10 10.55 6.74
N LEU A 58 8.24 10.68 5.41
CA LEU A 58 8.37 11.98 4.75
C LEU A 58 7.06 12.78 4.80
N VAL A 59 5.91 12.14 4.57
CA VAL A 59 4.63 12.84 4.47
C VAL A 59 3.49 12.09 5.20
N PRO A 60 3.51 12.07 6.54
CA PRO A 60 2.53 11.33 7.32
C PRO A 60 1.09 11.83 7.15
N GLY A 61 0.91 13.10 6.78
CA GLY A 61 -0.40 13.73 6.64
C GLY A 61 -1.17 13.33 5.38
N ILE A 62 -0.49 13.10 4.25
CA ILE A 62 -1.17 12.71 3.00
C ILE A 62 -1.75 11.29 3.13
N THR A 63 -0.98 10.36 3.69
CA THR A 63 -1.42 8.96 3.83
C THR A 63 -2.61 8.81 4.76
N GLN A 64 -2.65 9.57 5.87
CA GLN A 64 -3.81 9.57 6.78
C GLN A 64 -5.07 10.10 6.10
N ARG A 65 -4.96 11.25 5.43
CA ARG A 65 -6.10 11.84 4.70
C ARG A 65 -6.61 10.90 3.61
N GLY A 66 -5.71 10.23 2.89
CA GLY A 66 -6.07 9.23 1.88
C GLY A 66 -6.87 8.08 2.49
N ALA A 67 -6.40 7.51 3.60
CA ALA A 67 -7.13 6.45 4.30
C ALA A 67 -8.53 6.90 4.76
N ASP A 68 -8.64 8.09 5.33
CA ASP A 68 -9.92 8.62 5.82
C ASP A 68 -10.92 8.88 4.67
N ARG A 69 -10.43 9.33 3.50
CA ARG A 69 -11.27 9.54 2.30
C ARG A 69 -11.79 8.25 1.70
N VAL A 70 -10.97 7.20 1.70
CA VAL A 70 -11.37 5.86 1.28
C VAL A 70 -12.48 5.33 2.20
N GLN A 71 -12.39 5.57 3.51
CA GLN A 71 -13.44 5.20 4.46
C GLN A 71 -14.75 5.97 4.25
N GLN A 72 -14.67 7.27 4.01
CA GLN A 72 -15.87 8.12 3.84
C GLN A 72 -16.65 7.80 2.56
N SER A 73 -15.97 7.45 1.47
CA SER A 73 -16.62 7.26 0.17
C SER A 73 -15.92 6.22 -0.71
N PRO A 74 -16.00 4.92 -0.36
CA PRO A 74 -15.28 3.86 -1.06
C PRO A 74 -15.66 3.76 -2.54
N TYR A 75 -16.93 3.95 -2.88
CA TYR A 75 -17.41 3.92 -4.27
C TYR A 75 -16.83 5.07 -5.12
N ARG A 76 -16.67 6.26 -4.54
CA ARG A 76 -16.04 7.40 -5.23
C ARG A 76 -14.55 7.16 -5.43
N ALA A 77 -13.87 6.68 -4.39
CA ALA A 77 -12.46 6.31 -4.49
C ALA A 77 -12.25 5.23 -5.57
N LEU A 78 -13.07 4.18 -5.58
CA LEU A 78 -13.01 3.15 -6.61
C LEU A 78 -13.22 3.73 -8.02
N GLY A 79 -14.25 4.56 -8.21
CA GLY A 79 -14.54 5.17 -9.52
C GLY A 79 -13.39 6.05 -10.04
N VAL A 80 -12.83 6.91 -9.18
CA VAL A 80 -11.66 7.75 -9.52
C VAL A 80 -10.44 6.89 -9.82
N GLY A 81 -10.24 5.82 -9.04
CA GLY A 81 -9.16 4.87 -9.24
C GLY A 81 -9.22 4.12 -10.56
N VAL A 82 -10.40 3.60 -10.92
CA VAL A 82 -10.63 2.94 -12.21
C VAL A 82 -10.40 3.90 -13.36
N ALA A 83 -10.93 5.13 -13.28
CA ALA A 83 -10.69 6.16 -14.29
C ALA A 83 -9.19 6.47 -14.44
N ALA A 84 -8.48 6.63 -13.31
CA ALA A 84 -7.05 6.87 -13.31
C ALA A 84 -6.24 5.70 -13.90
N LEU A 85 -6.61 4.45 -13.60
CA LEU A 85 -5.98 3.27 -14.18
C LEU A 85 -6.18 3.19 -15.69
N VAL A 86 -7.39 3.45 -16.18
CA VAL A 86 -7.67 3.51 -17.62
C VAL A 86 -6.80 4.57 -18.29
N ILE A 87 -6.73 5.78 -17.71
CA ILE A 87 -5.86 6.86 -18.20
C ILE A 87 -4.40 6.43 -18.20
N LEU A 88 -3.89 5.83 -17.12
CA LEU A 88 -2.51 5.32 -17.02
C LEU A 88 -2.21 4.27 -18.09
N ILE A 89 -3.12 3.34 -18.35
CA ILE A 89 -2.96 2.32 -19.40
C ILE A 89 -2.91 2.97 -20.79
N LEU A 90 -3.78 3.94 -21.06
CA LEU A 90 -3.77 4.68 -22.32
C LEU A 90 -2.48 5.49 -22.49
N LEU A 91 -2.02 6.15 -21.43
CA LEU A 91 -0.74 6.88 -21.42
C LEU A 91 0.45 5.93 -21.60
N ALA A 92 0.45 4.76 -20.97
CA ALA A 92 1.51 3.76 -21.14
C ALA A 92 1.58 3.26 -22.59
N LYS A 93 0.42 2.97 -23.21
CA LYS A 93 0.35 2.60 -24.63
C LYS A 93 0.83 3.74 -25.54
N ALA A 94 0.49 4.98 -25.24
CA ALA A 94 0.96 6.15 -25.99
C ALA A 94 2.46 6.40 -25.79
N ALA A 95 2.97 6.24 -24.57
CA ALA A 95 4.38 6.43 -24.21
C ALA A 95 5.28 5.42 -24.92
N GLY A 96 4.80 4.21 -25.22
CA GLY A 96 5.52 3.25 -26.07
C GLY A 96 5.89 3.80 -27.46
N ARG A 97 5.19 4.83 -27.95
CA ARG A 97 5.53 5.53 -29.20
C ARG A 97 6.42 6.76 -29.00
N ALA A 98 6.43 7.34 -27.80
CA ALA A 98 7.14 8.59 -27.50
C ALA A 98 8.05 8.38 -26.28
N GLN A 99 9.34 8.12 -26.53
CA GLN A 99 10.34 7.83 -25.49
C GLN A 99 10.37 8.88 -24.37
N GLY A 100 10.12 10.16 -24.67
CA GLY A 100 10.09 11.23 -23.67
C GLY A 100 8.95 11.13 -22.65
N LEU A 101 7.78 10.58 -23.04
CA LEU A 101 6.65 10.41 -22.12
C LEU A 101 6.91 9.33 -21.08
N VAL A 102 7.70 8.30 -21.39
CA VAL A 102 8.03 7.21 -20.46
C VAL A 102 8.73 7.75 -19.22
N VAL A 103 9.61 8.74 -19.38
CA VAL A 103 10.39 9.33 -18.27
C VAL A 103 9.50 10.03 -17.25
N ILE A 104 8.33 10.53 -17.65
CA ILE A 104 7.38 11.22 -16.76
C ILE A 104 6.32 10.26 -16.23
N VAL A 105 5.75 9.43 -17.12
CA VAL A 105 4.64 8.53 -16.79
C VAL A 105 5.07 7.43 -15.83
N LEU A 106 6.28 6.88 -16.00
CA LEU A 106 6.78 5.80 -15.16
C LEU A 106 6.94 6.21 -13.69
N PRO A 107 7.69 7.27 -13.33
CA PRO A 107 7.81 7.68 -11.94
C PRO A 107 6.48 8.17 -11.35
N ALA A 108 5.65 8.88 -12.13
CA ALA A 108 4.33 9.31 -11.67
C ALA A 108 3.44 8.10 -11.33
N GLY A 109 3.41 7.09 -12.20
CA GLY A 109 2.69 5.84 -11.98
C GLY A 109 3.18 5.10 -10.73
N VAL A 110 4.50 4.98 -10.56
CA VAL A 110 5.11 4.36 -9.36
C VAL A 110 4.72 5.10 -8.08
N LEU A 111 4.79 6.44 -8.06
CA LEU A 111 4.39 7.24 -6.91
C LEU A 111 2.90 7.07 -6.57
N LEU A 112 2.02 7.05 -7.59
CA LEU A 112 0.58 6.81 -7.44
C LEU A 112 0.29 5.41 -6.87
N LEU A 113 0.98 4.40 -7.39
CA LEU A 113 0.87 3.02 -6.92
C LEU A 113 1.27 2.88 -5.45
N LEU A 114 2.43 3.45 -5.08
CA LEU A 114 2.94 3.39 -3.71
C LEU A 114 2.03 4.15 -2.75
N GLY A 115 1.70 5.40 -3.08
CA GLY A 115 0.78 6.22 -2.28
C GLY A 115 -0.58 5.55 -2.07
N GLY A 116 -1.10 4.90 -3.12
CA GLY A 116 -2.35 4.15 -3.05
C GLY A 116 -2.27 2.89 -2.18
N LEU A 117 -1.21 2.09 -2.33
CA LEU A 117 -0.97 0.94 -1.46
C LEU A 117 -0.85 1.36 0.02
N ALA A 118 -0.27 2.53 0.29
CA ALA A 118 -0.07 3.04 1.65
C ALA A 118 -1.40 3.31 2.35
N ALA A 119 -2.29 4.01 1.64
CA ALA A 119 -3.61 4.34 2.14
C ALA A 119 -4.40 3.07 2.47
N ILE A 120 -4.36 2.06 1.60
CA ILE A 120 -5.08 0.80 1.81
C ILE A 120 -4.48 -0.04 2.92
N ALA A 121 -3.15 -0.20 2.95
CA ALA A 121 -2.51 -0.97 4.01
C ALA A 121 -2.84 -0.40 5.39
N GLN A 122 -2.89 0.94 5.52
CA GLN A 122 -3.33 1.60 6.74
C GLN A 122 -4.82 1.35 7.04
N ASP A 123 -5.70 1.43 6.05
CA ASP A 123 -7.14 1.18 6.24
C ASP A 123 -7.42 -0.27 6.68
N LEU A 124 -6.86 -1.25 5.97
CA LEU A 124 -7.00 -2.67 6.30
C LEU A 124 -6.42 -2.96 7.69
N GLY A 125 -5.25 -2.41 8.00
CA GLY A 125 -4.66 -2.50 9.32
C GLY A 125 -5.55 -1.96 10.43
N ARG A 126 -6.18 -0.80 10.22
CA ARG A 126 -7.14 -0.22 11.18
C ARG A 126 -8.34 -1.16 11.38
N ARG A 127 -8.88 -1.74 10.30
CA ARG A 127 -10.02 -2.68 10.37
C ARG A 127 -9.66 -3.95 11.13
N ILE A 128 -8.50 -4.55 10.87
CA ILE A 128 -8.03 -5.75 11.57
C ILE A 128 -7.88 -5.48 13.08
N PHE A 129 -7.26 -4.37 13.45
CA PHE A 129 -7.10 -4.01 14.86
C PHE A 129 -8.42 -3.66 15.55
N ALA A 130 -9.35 -3.01 14.83
CA ALA A 130 -10.69 -2.73 15.33
C ALA A 130 -11.48 -4.02 15.60
N LEU A 131 -11.42 -5.00 14.69
CA LEU A 131 -12.03 -6.32 14.88
C LEU A 131 -11.40 -7.09 16.06
N ALA A 132 -10.10 -6.90 16.31
CA ALA A 132 -9.41 -7.49 17.43
C ALA A 132 -9.64 -6.76 18.78
N GLY A 133 -10.40 -5.65 18.80
CA GLY A 133 -10.64 -4.84 20.00
C GLY A 133 -9.37 -4.20 20.59
N ARG A 134 -8.31 -4.02 19.78
CA ARG A 134 -7.01 -3.49 20.24
C ARG A 134 -6.69 -2.15 19.59
N SER A 135 -6.28 -1.17 20.39
CA SER A 135 -5.69 0.08 19.90
C SER A 135 -4.23 -0.15 19.52
N GLY A 136 -3.99 -0.64 18.30
CA GLY A 136 -2.65 -0.90 17.79
C GLY A 136 -1.82 0.36 17.52
N SER A 137 -0.50 0.25 17.70
CA SER A 137 0.47 1.24 17.24
C SER A 137 0.32 1.49 15.73
N ARG A 138 0.73 2.67 15.24
CA ARG A 138 0.62 3.01 13.82
C ARG A 138 1.41 2.04 12.93
N LEU A 139 2.61 1.65 13.38
CA LEU A 139 3.46 0.68 12.71
C LEU A 139 2.80 -0.71 12.68
N GLY A 140 2.19 -1.13 13.80
CA GLY A 140 1.48 -2.41 13.88
C GLY A 140 0.32 -2.50 12.88
N ARG A 141 -0.45 -1.40 12.71
CA ARG A 141 -1.50 -1.33 11.69
C ARG A 141 -0.96 -1.47 10.27
N ILE A 142 0.14 -0.78 9.95
CA ILE A 142 0.77 -0.88 8.62
C ILE A 142 1.24 -2.32 8.37
N LEU A 143 1.94 -2.94 9.33
CA LEU A 143 2.42 -4.32 9.21
C LEU A 143 1.27 -5.32 9.07
N ALA A 144 0.18 -5.16 9.81
CA ALA A 144 -1.00 -6.03 9.68
C ALA A 144 -1.66 -5.91 8.30
N GLY A 145 -1.76 -4.70 7.74
CA GLY A 145 -2.25 -4.50 6.38
C GLY A 145 -1.36 -5.16 5.33
N TRP A 146 -0.04 -5.04 5.47
CA TRP A 146 0.92 -5.72 4.59
C TRP A 146 0.89 -7.24 4.73
N ALA A 147 0.72 -7.77 5.94
CA ALA A 147 0.54 -9.21 6.15
C ALA A 147 -0.70 -9.74 5.39
N LEU A 148 -1.78 -8.96 5.34
CA LEU A 148 -2.96 -9.32 4.54
C LEU A 148 -2.67 -9.26 3.03
N PHE A 149 -1.87 -8.30 2.55
CA PHE A 149 -1.43 -8.27 1.16
C PHE A 149 -0.56 -9.48 0.80
N LEU A 150 0.34 -9.91 1.68
CA LEU A 150 1.12 -11.15 1.52
C LEU A 150 0.20 -12.37 1.42
N LEU A 151 -0.80 -12.45 2.31
CA LEU A 151 -1.77 -13.55 2.29
C LEU A 151 -2.61 -13.55 1.00
N ALA A 152 -3.03 -12.36 0.54
CA ALA A 152 -3.72 -12.22 -0.74
C ALA A 152 -2.83 -12.63 -1.92
N ALA A 153 -1.56 -12.22 -1.92
CA ALA A 153 -0.59 -12.58 -2.97
C ALA A 153 -0.32 -14.09 -3.03
N ALA A 154 -0.41 -14.80 -1.89
CA ALA A 154 -0.30 -16.26 -1.82
C ALA A 154 -1.50 -16.99 -2.47
N THR A 155 -2.61 -16.29 -2.73
CA THR A 155 -3.77 -16.83 -3.44
C THR A 155 -3.80 -16.30 -4.89
N PRO A 156 -3.14 -16.95 -5.87
CA PRO A 156 -2.92 -16.36 -7.19
C PRO A 156 -4.22 -16.01 -7.92
N TYR A 157 -5.20 -16.92 -7.95
CA TYR A 157 -6.43 -16.70 -8.69
C TYR A 157 -7.29 -15.57 -8.10
N LEU A 158 -7.54 -15.60 -6.79
CA LEU A 158 -8.41 -14.61 -6.15
C LEU A 158 -7.66 -13.29 -5.89
N GLY A 159 -6.43 -13.41 -5.38
CA GLY A 159 -5.56 -12.29 -5.02
C GLY A 159 -5.20 -11.43 -6.21
N TRP A 160 -4.83 -12.01 -7.35
CA TRP A 160 -4.30 -11.24 -8.47
C TRP A 160 -5.38 -10.75 -9.43
N PHE A 161 -6.44 -11.54 -9.65
CA PHE A 161 -7.46 -11.18 -10.64
C PHE A 161 -8.64 -10.40 -10.05
N VAL A 162 -8.95 -10.60 -8.76
CA VAL A 162 -10.09 -9.93 -8.12
C VAL A 162 -9.61 -8.90 -7.12
N VAL A 163 -8.87 -9.32 -6.10
CA VAL A 163 -8.48 -8.47 -4.98
C VAL A 163 -7.48 -7.40 -5.43
N GLY A 164 -6.47 -7.77 -6.22
CA GLY A 164 -5.39 -6.90 -6.67
C GLY A 164 -5.89 -5.67 -7.42
N PRO A 165 -6.67 -5.82 -8.51
CA PRO A 165 -7.19 -4.68 -9.28
C PRO A 165 -8.12 -3.79 -8.47
N ILE A 166 -8.96 -4.38 -7.61
CA ILE A 166 -9.87 -3.64 -6.73
C ILE A 166 -9.10 -2.80 -5.72
N LEU A 167 -8.12 -3.41 -5.04
CA LEU A 167 -7.26 -2.68 -4.09
C LEU A 167 -6.45 -1.62 -4.83
N LEU A 168 -5.87 -1.94 -5.99
CA LEU A 168 -5.11 -0.97 -6.76
C LEU A 168 -5.95 0.27 -7.13
N ALA A 169 -7.17 0.05 -7.62
CA ALA A 169 -8.11 1.12 -7.95
C ALA A 169 -8.48 1.94 -6.70
N LEU A 170 -8.92 1.29 -5.62
CA LEU A 170 -9.26 1.98 -4.36
C LEU A 170 -8.10 2.82 -3.83
N GLY A 171 -6.87 2.32 -3.93
CA GLY A 171 -5.68 2.97 -3.41
C GLY A 171 -5.35 4.21 -4.21
N ILE A 172 -5.24 4.06 -5.53
CA ILE A 172 -4.98 5.17 -6.46
C ILE A 172 -6.05 6.25 -6.32
N GLY A 173 -7.32 5.86 -6.29
CA GLY A 173 -8.42 6.82 -6.19
C GLY A 173 -8.48 7.52 -4.83
N GLY A 174 -8.24 6.80 -3.73
CA GLY A 174 -8.11 7.40 -2.40
C GLY A 174 -6.97 8.40 -2.32
N PHE A 175 -5.82 8.06 -2.90
CA PHE A 175 -4.67 8.95 -2.99
C PHE A 175 -4.97 10.18 -3.83
N LEU A 176 -5.53 10.03 -5.04
CA LEU A 176 -5.92 11.15 -5.90
C LEU A 176 -6.95 12.06 -5.24
N LEU A 177 -7.98 11.51 -4.59
CA LEU A 177 -8.96 12.30 -3.84
C LEU A 177 -8.31 13.08 -2.68
N SER A 178 -7.27 12.53 -2.07
CA SER A 178 -6.52 13.24 -1.03
C SER A 178 -5.69 14.41 -1.58
N LEU A 179 -5.19 14.30 -2.81
CA LEU A 179 -4.46 15.36 -3.50
C LEU A 179 -5.42 16.45 -4.03
N LEU A 180 -6.58 16.04 -4.55
CA LEU A 180 -7.61 16.94 -5.07
C LEU A 180 -8.42 17.63 -3.98
N ALA A 181 -8.48 17.04 -2.78
CA ALA A 181 -9.08 17.69 -1.62
C ALA A 181 -8.26 18.93 -1.28
N ARG A 182 -8.78 20.10 -1.69
CA ARG A 182 -8.25 21.39 -1.23
C ARG A 182 -8.13 21.31 0.29
N PRO A 183 -6.94 21.60 0.86
CA PRO A 183 -6.84 21.72 2.31
C PRO A 183 -7.93 22.70 2.72
N ALA A 184 -8.85 22.27 3.58
CA ALA A 184 -9.91 23.12 4.13
C ALA A 184 -9.33 24.17 5.09
N GLY A 185 -8.12 24.65 4.80
CA GLY A 185 -7.40 25.65 5.53
C GLY A 185 -8.09 27.00 5.34
N GLY A 186 -8.54 27.55 6.45
CA GLY A 186 -8.71 28.98 6.60
C GLY A 186 -9.91 29.42 7.43
N LYS A 187 -11.04 28.70 7.40
CA LYS A 187 -12.28 29.23 8.01
C LYS A 187 -12.67 28.64 9.37
N ALA A 188 -12.19 27.48 9.77
CA ALA A 188 -12.63 26.84 11.03
C ALA A 188 -11.77 27.16 12.27
N ALA A 189 -10.62 27.82 12.11
CA ALA A 189 -9.71 28.13 13.23
C ALA A 189 -9.87 29.57 13.78
N ALA A 190 -10.71 30.40 13.16
CA ALA A 190 -10.91 31.79 13.58
C ALA A 190 -12.13 32.00 14.50
N GLU A 191 -12.94 30.96 14.76
CA GLU A 191 -14.23 31.12 15.44
C GLU A 191 -14.53 29.97 16.39
N THR A 192 -13.54 29.54 17.18
CA THR A 192 -13.86 29.15 18.55
C THR A 192 -13.65 30.41 19.36
N PRO A 193 -14.69 31.24 19.61
CA PRO A 193 -14.59 32.19 20.69
C PRO A 193 -14.22 31.35 21.89
N VAL A 194 -13.02 31.57 22.42
CA VAL A 194 -12.69 31.18 23.79
C VAL A 194 -13.80 31.82 24.61
N ALA A 195 -14.82 31.03 24.93
CA ALA A 195 -15.82 31.41 25.90
C ALA A 195 -15.00 31.69 27.14
N ALA A 196 -14.76 32.97 27.39
CA ALA A 196 -14.04 33.43 28.56
C ALA A 196 -14.66 32.70 29.75
N PRO A 197 -13.85 32.11 30.65
CA PRO A 197 -14.36 31.45 31.84
C PRO A 197 -15.13 32.49 32.67
N THR A 198 -16.43 32.59 32.40
CA THR A 198 -17.37 33.45 33.10
C THR A 198 -18.01 32.57 34.14
N GLY A 199 -17.63 32.80 35.39
CA GLY A 199 -18.29 32.18 36.53
C GLY A 199 -17.36 31.31 37.35
N ALA A 200 -16.50 31.96 38.13
CA ALA A 200 -16.18 31.45 39.46
C ALA A 200 -17.49 31.25 40.24
N PRO A 201 -17.78 30.05 40.81
CA PRO A 201 -18.68 29.99 41.93
C PRO A 201 -17.94 30.58 43.14
N ALA A 202 -18.35 31.80 43.49
CA ALA A 202 -18.06 32.42 44.76
C ALA A 202 -18.36 31.45 45.91
N GLY A 203 -17.47 31.45 46.91
CA GLY A 203 -17.61 30.63 48.10
C GLY A 203 -18.91 30.90 48.86
N GLY A 204 -19.37 29.87 49.58
CA GLY A 204 -20.47 29.96 50.53
C GLY A 204 -21.03 28.56 50.75
N GLY A 205 -20.99 27.95 51.92
CA GLY A 205 -20.50 28.40 53.21
C GLY A 205 -20.38 27.19 54.12
N THR A 206 -19.46 27.30 55.08
CA THR A 206 -19.42 26.49 56.28
C THR A 206 -20.70 26.74 57.10
N GLY A 207 -21.46 25.68 57.36
CA GLY A 207 -22.65 25.74 58.20
C GLY A 207 -22.84 24.44 58.97
N ALA A 208 -22.41 24.51 60.24
CA ALA A 208 -22.70 23.65 61.40
C ALA A 208 -22.23 22.18 61.37
#